data_AF-A0A259NET3-F1
#
_entry.id   AF-A0A259NET3-F1
#
_cell.length_a   1.000
_cell.length_b   1.000
_cell.length_c   1.000
_cell.angle_alpha   90.00
_cell.angle_beta   90.00
_cell.angle_gamma   90.00
#
_symmetry.space_group_name_H-M   'P 1'
#
loop_
_entity.id
_entity.type
_entity.pdbx_description
1 polymer ?
#
loop_
_entity_poly.entity_id
_entity_poly.type
_entity_poly.pdbx_seq_one_letter_code
_entity_poly.pdbx_strand_id
1 'polypeptide(L)' 'MSEVSKVDIDALETKEWLEALESVVRTEGVERAQFLLEQVLEQARLEGVDMPTGVTTNYINT' A
#
# COMPACT_ATOMS: atom_id res chain seq x y z
N MET A 1 20.72 -4.32 5.04
CA MET A 1 19.84 -3.18 4.71
C MET A 1 19.92 -3.01 3.22
N SER A 2 18.95 -3.56 2.49
CA SER A 2 18.96 -3.54 1.03
C SER A 2 18.31 -2.23 0.60
N GLU A 3 19.16 -1.27 0.23
CA GLU A 3 18.74 -0.07 -0.47
C GLU A 3 18.19 -0.52 -1.82
N VAL A 4 16.87 -0.72 -1.87
CA VAL A 4 16.19 -0.99 -3.13
C VAL A 4 16.14 0.34 -3.86
N SER A 5 17.21 0.67 -4.60
CA SER A 5 17.11 1.54 -5.76
C SER A 5 16.23 0.82 -6.78
N LYS A 6 14.92 0.78 -6.51
CA LYS A 6 13.88 0.24 -7.38
C LYS A 6 13.76 1.26 -8.49
N VAL A 7 14.42 0.99 -9.61
CA VAL A 7 13.94 1.55 -10.86
C VAL A 7 12.51 1.05 -10.96
N ASP A 8 11.57 1.97 -10.85
CA ASP A 8 10.17 1.65 -11.05
C ASP A 8 10.04 1.12 -12.48
N ILE A 9 9.69 -0.17 -12.59
CA ILE A 9 9.62 -0.86 -13.88
C ILE A 9 8.46 -0.29 -14.69
N ASP A 10 7.41 0.19 -14.01
CA ASP A 10 6.29 0.88 -14.61
C ASP A 10 5.82 2.05 -13.71
N ALA A 11 6.42 3.21 -13.94
CA ALA A 11 6.07 4.43 -13.22
C ALA A 11 4.62 4.91 -13.50
N LEU A 12 4.01 4.51 -14.62
CA LEU A 12 2.63 4.86 -14.91
C LEU A 12 1.70 4.04 -14.01
N GLU A 13 1.90 2.73 -13.95
CA GLU A 13 1.13 1.85 -13.08
C GLU A 13 1.23 2.34 -11.62
N THR A 14 2.43 2.55 -11.09
CA THR A 14 2.62 3.06 -9.72
C THR A 14 1.85 4.36 -9.49
N LYS A 15 1.86 5.27 -10.45
CA LYS A 15 1.12 6.53 -10.35
C LYS A 15 -0.40 6.30 -10.33
N GLU A 16 -0.93 5.43 -11.18
CA GLU A 16 -2.36 5.10 -11.23
C GLU A 16 -2.83 4.47 -9.92
N TRP A 17 -2.03 3.59 -9.32
CA TRP A 17 -2.32 3.01 -8.01
C TRP A 17 -2.36 4.07 -6.89
N LEU A 18 -1.42 5.02 -6.90
CA LEU A 18 -1.39 6.13 -5.93
C LEU A 18 -2.59 7.08 -6.11
N GLU A 19 -2.93 7.43 -7.35
CA GLU A 19 -4.08 8.28 -7.65
C GLU A 19 -5.40 7.61 -7.26
N ALA A 20 -5.52 6.29 -7.47
CA ALA A 20 -6.68 5.51 -7.02
C ALA A 20 -6.82 5.54 -5.49
N LEU A 21 -5.72 5.30 -4.76
CA LEU A 21 -5.73 5.37 -3.29
C LEU A 21 -6.10 6.78 -2.80
N GLU A 22 -5.53 7.83 -3.39
CA GLU A 22 -5.84 9.21 -3.04
C GLU A 22 -7.32 9.53 -3.31
N SER A 23 -7.87 9.04 -4.43
CA SER A 23 -9.29 9.17 -4.72
C SER A 23 -10.16 8.56 -3.64
N VAL A 24 -9.87 7.33 -3.21
CA VAL A 24 -10.61 6.65 -2.13
C VAL A 24 -10.54 7.45 -0.83
N VAL A 25 -9.36 7.95 -0.46
CA VAL A 25 -9.20 8.78 0.75
C VAL A 25 -10.09 10.03 0.67
N ARG A 26 -10.17 10.69 -0.49
CA ARG A 26 -10.98 11.89 -0.68
C ARG A 26 -12.49 11.61 -0.71
N THR A 27 -12.91 10.48 -1.29
CA THR A 27 -14.34 10.20 -1.53
C THR A 27 -14.98 9.36 -0.44
N GLU A 28 -14.26 8.36 0.08
CA GLU A 28 -14.75 7.37 1.04
C GLU A 28 -14.09 7.49 2.42
N GLY A 29 -12.99 8.25 2.53
CA GLY A 29 -12.31 8.53 3.79
C GLY A 29 -11.15 7.57 4.12
N VAL A 30 -10.44 7.91 5.20
CA VAL A 30 -9.21 7.23 5.62
C VAL A 30 -9.47 5.79 6.05
N GLU A 31 -10.56 5.53 6.78
CA GLU A 31 -10.93 4.20 7.27
C GLU A 31 -11.10 3.20 6.11
N ARG A 32 -11.75 3.64 5.03
CA ARG A 32 -11.95 2.81 3.84
C ARG A 32 -10.64 2.54 3.11
N ALA A 33 -9.82 3.56 2.92
CA ALA A 33 -8.50 3.40 2.29
C ALA A 33 -7.62 2.43 3.09
N GLN A 34 -7.65 2.52 4.42
CA GLN A 34 -6.94 1.59 5.28
C GLN A 34 -7.44 0.15 5.11
N PHE A 35 -8.75 -0.07 5.14
CA PHE A 35 -9.33 -1.39 4.90
C PHE A 35 -8.85 -1.99 3.57
N LEU A 36 -8.84 -1.20 2.48
CA LEU A 36 -8.37 -1.68 1.18
C LEU A 36 -6.88 -2.05 1.19
N LEU A 37 -6.04 -1.23 1.84
CA LEU A 37 -4.61 -1.54 1.99
C LEU A 37 -4.40 -2.83 2.77
N GLU A 38 -5.14 -3.08 3.85
CA GLU A 38 -5.07 -4.33 4.60
C GLU A 38 -5.43 -5.55 3.73
N GLN A 39 -6.45 -5.45 2.88
CA GLN A 39 -6.82 -6.52 1.95
C GLN A 39 -5.72 -6.78 0.90
N VAL A 40 -5.14 -5.71 0.33
CA VAL A 40 -4.04 -5.83 -0.66
C VAL A 40 -2.80 -6.46 -0.02
N LEU A 41 -2.47 -6.06 1.21
CA LEU A 41 -1.34 -6.63 1.96
C LEU A 41 -1.55 -8.11 2.27
N GLU A 42 -2.75 -8.49 2.70
CA GLU A 42 -3.08 -9.90 2.96
C GLU A 42 -2.98 -10.73 1.67
N GLN A 43 -3.50 -10.22 0.54
CA GLN A 43 -3.37 -10.91 -0.75
C GLN A 43 -1.90 -11.03 -1.15
N ALA A 44 -1.10 -9.98 -1.04
CA ALA A 44 0.33 -10.02 -1.35
C ALA A 44 1.05 -11.07 -0.51
N ARG A 45 0.68 -11.20 0.77
CA ARG A 45 1.21 -12.24 1.65
C ARG A 45 0.85 -13.65 1.21
N LEU A 46 -0.40 -13.87 0.78
CA LEU A 46 -0.86 -15.16 0.23
C LEU A 46 -0.11 -15.53 -1.06
N GLU A 47 0.22 -14.54 -1.89
CA GLU A 47 1.00 -14.70 -3.12
C GLU A 47 2.52 -14.85 -2.86
N GLY A 48 2.97 -14.83 -1.60
CA GLY A 48 4.36 -15.00 -1.22
C GLY A 48 5.25 -13.79 -1.48
N VAL A 49 4.67 -12.59 -1.59
CA VAL A 49 5.43 -11.34 -1.67
C VAL A 49 6.21 -11.14 -0.37
N ASP A 50 7.53 -10.99 -0.48
CA ASP A 50 8.41 -10.77 0.67
C ASP A 50 8.17 -9.37 1.25
N MET A 51 7.44 -9.33 2.35
CA MET A 51 7.12 -8.10 3.05
C MET A 51 8.14 -7.87 4.16
N PRO A 52 8.80 -6.71 4.22
CA PRO A 52 9.74 -6.42 5.29
C PRO A 52 9.03 -6.51 6.64
N THR A 53 9.37 -7.55 7.42
CA THR A 53 8.86 -7.76 8.77
C THR A 53 9.38 -6.61 9.65
N GLY A 54 8.51 -5.68 10.03
CA GLY A 54 8.89 -4.58 10.94
C GLY A 54 8.28 -3.21 10.66
N VAL A 55 7.43 -3.06 9.64
CA VAL A 55 6.68 -1.80 9.47
C VAL A 55 5.51 -1.80 10.45
N THR A 56 5.71 -1.28 11.65
CA THR A 56 4.63 -0.78 12.49
C THR A 56 3.91 0.32 11.71
N THR A 57 2.84 -0.01 11.02
CA THR A 57 1.83 0.98 10.64
C THR A 57 1.42 1.66 11.94
N ASN A 58 1.59 2.98 12.03
CA ASN A 58 0.96 3.77 13.08
C ASN A 58 -0.55 3.68 12.84
N TYR A 59 -1.14 2.59 13.33
CA TYR A 59 -2.57 2.40 13.38
C TYR A 59 -3.09 3.40 14.40
N ILE A 60 -3.49 4.58 13.92
CA ILE A 60 -4.14 5.59 14.75
C ILE A 60 -5.63 5.27 14.69
N ASN A 61 -6.10 4.41 15.59
CA ASN A 61 -7.49 4.49 16.00
C ASN A 61 -7.69 5.87 16.65
N THR A 62 -8.61 6.67 16.11
CA THR A 62 -9.24 7.76 16.86
C THR A 62 -10.54 7.26 17.45
#